data_AF-A0A380DV77-F1
#
_entry.id   AF-A0A380DV77-F1
#
_cell.length_a   1.000
_cell.length_b   1.000
_cell.length_c   1.000
_cell.angle_alpha   90.00
_cell.angle_beta   90.00
_cell.angle_gamma   90.00
#
_symmetry.space_group_name_H-M   'P 1'
#
loop_
_entity.id
_entity.type
_entity.pdbx_description
1 polymer ?
#
loop_
_entity_poly.entity_id
_entity_poly.type
_entity_poly.pdbx_seq_one_letter_code
_entity_poly.pdbx_strand_id
1 'polypeptide(L)'
;MEQNELILGPFQGHPACVHIPIGKGVCGTAVSERRTQVVADVHQFAGHIACDANSKSEIVVPIFKDDKIIGVLDIDAPITDRFDDNDKEHLEAIVKIIEKQLA
;
A
#
# COMPACT_ATOMS: atom_id res chain seq x y z
N MET A 1 -1.64 11.78 -4.99
CA MET A 1 -1.04 11.36 -6.28
C MET A 1 -0.85 12.57 -7.15
N GLU A 2 0.36 12.80 -7.64
CA GLU A 2 0.66 13.86 -8.61
C GLU A 2 1.63 13.30 -9.64
N GLN A 3 1.57 13.79 -10.88
CA GLN A 3 2.55 13.47 -11.93
C GLN A 3 2.90 11.97 -12.11
N ASN A 4 1.90 11.09 -11.97
CA ASN A 4 2.05 9.63 -12.09
C ASN A 4 2.87 8.96 -10.95
N GLU A 5 2.89 9.60 -9.78
CA GLU A 5 3.52 9.10 -8.56
C GLU A 5 2.55 9.14 -7.37
N LEU A 6 2.76 8.20 -6.44
CA LEU A 6 2.27 8.30 -5.07
C LEU A 6 3.22 9.22 -4.30
N ILE A 7 2.63 10.14 -3.54
CA ILE A 7 3.36 11.05 -2.64
C ILE A 7 2.98 10.66 -1.22
N LEU A 8 3.98 10.59 -0.34
CA LEU A 8 3.81 10.24 1.06
C LEU A 8 2.78 11.14 1.74
N GLY A 9 1.71 10.52 2.23
CA GLY A 9 0.68 11.16 3.03
C GLY A 9 0.97 11.09 4.54
N PRO A 10 -0.04 11.31 5.39
CA PRO A 10 0.07 11.08 6.82
C PRO A 10 0.46 9.62 7.13
N PHE A 11 1.46 9.41 7.98
CA PHE A 11 1.95 8.08 8.34
C PHE A 11 2.38 8.01 9.82
N GLN A 12 2.62 6.80 10.31
CA GLN A 12 3.19 6.52 11.64
C GLN A 12 4.28 5.45 11.48
N GLY A 13 5.48 5.70 12.02
CA GLY A 13 6.60 4.75 11.95
C GLY A 13 7.93 5.42 11.64
N HIS A 14 8.85 4.64 11.07
CA HIS A 14 10.17 5.10 10.62
C HIS A 14 10.06 5.99 9.37
N PRO A 15 11.10 6.75 9.01
CA PRO A 15 11.12 7.52 7.77
C PRO A 15 10.79 6.65 6.55
N ALA A 16 9.89 7.14 5.69
CA ALA A 16 9.42 6.45 4.49
C ALA A 16 9.83 7.19 3.21
N CYS A 17 9.76 6.51 2.06
CA CYS A 17 9.97 7.15 0.76
C CYS A 17 8.93 8.25 0.51
N VAL A 18 9.38 9.42 0.06
CA VAL A 18 8.47 10.54 -0.25
C VAL A 18 7.72 10.33 -1.56
N HIS A 19 8.37 9.70 -2.56
CA HIS A 19 7.81 9.51 -3.90
C HIS A 19 7.92 8.04 -4.32
N ILE A 20 6.82 7.48 -4.85
CA ILE A 20 6.77 6.13 -5.38
C ILE A 20 6.12 6.15 -6.78
N PRO A 21 6.84 5.81 -7.85
CA PRO A 21 6.25 5.71 -9.19
C PRO A 21 5.17 4.63 -9.28
N ILE A 22 4.11 4.88 -10.05
CA ILE A 22 3.09 3.85 -10.32
C ILE A 22 3.71 2.63 -11.02
N GLY A 23 3.33 1.43 -10.59
CA GLY A 23 3.87 0.16 -11.08
C GLY A 23 5.25 -0.21 -10.52
N LYS A 24 5.75 0.51 -9.51
CA LYS A 24 7.03 0.22 -8.85
C LYS A 24 6.85 0.01 -7.35
N GLY A 25 7.56 -0.99 -6.80
CA GLY A 25 7.34 -1.43 -5.43
C GLY A 25 5.95 -2.02 -5.23
N VAL A 26 5.65 -2.45 -4.01
CA VAL A 26 4.35 -3.05 -3.67
C VAL A 26 3.25 -1.98 -3.76
N CYS A 27 3.47 -0.80 -3.16
CA CYS A 27 2.61 0.37 -3.28
C CYS A 27 2.24 0.74 -4.73
N GLY A 28 3.23 0.94 -5.60
CA GLY A 28 2.97 1.27 -7.00
C GLY A 28 2.28 0.13 -7.76
N THR A 29 2.57 -1.12 -7.42
CA THR A 29 1.92 -2.31 -8.02
C THR A 29 0.43 -2.38 -7.66
N ALA A 30 0.07 -2.08 -6.41
CA ALA A 30 -1.32 -2.01 -5.97
C ALA A 30 -2.14 -1.02 -6.81
N VAL A 31 -1.54 0.12 -7.17
CA VAL A 31 -2.15 1.12 -8.05
C VAL A 31 -2.27 0.60 -9.48
N SER A 32 -1.21 0.03 -10.06
CA SER A 32 -1.23 -0.45 -11.45
C SER A 32 -2.16 -1.63 -11.67
N GLU A 33 -2.21 -2.57 -10.73
CA GLU A 33 -3.10 -3.74 -10.79
C GLU A 33 -4.52 -3.44 -10.28
N ARG A 34 -4.73 -2.26 -9.69
CA ARG A 34 -6.01 -1.81 -9.11
C ARG A 34 -6.60 -2.82 -8.13
N ARG A 35 -5.75 -3.46 -7.34
CA ARG A 35 -6.14 -4.45 -6.33
C ARG A 35 -5.19 -4.45 -5.14
N THR A 36 -5.71 -4.87 -4.00
CA THR A 36 -4.93 -5.08 -2.78
C THR A 36 -3.79 -6.05 -3.01
N GLN A 37 -2.62 -5.71 -2.48
CA GLN A 37 -1.43 -6.56 -2.48
C GLN A 37 -1.21 -7.07 -1.06
N VAL A 38 -1.07 -8.39 -0.91
CA VAL A 38 -0.69 -9.04 0.35
C VAL A 38 0.62 -9.75 0.09
N VAL A 39 1.70 -9.24 0.66
CA VAL A 39 3.07 -9.69 0.38
C VAL A 39 3.65 -10.35 1.62
N ALA A 40 3.75 -11.68 1.59
CA ALA A 40 4.27 -12.48 2.70
C ALA A 40 5.77 -12.26 2.96
N ASP A 41 6.56 -12.06 1.90
CA ASP A 41 7.98 -11.70 2.00
C ASP A 41 8.32 -10.65 0.94
N VAL A 42 8.56 -9.40 1.37
CA VAL A 42 8.83 -8.27 0.47
C VAL A 42 10.15 -8.45 -0.30
N HIS A 43 11.11 -9.19 0.24
CA HIS A 43 12.37 -9.45 -0.45
C HIS A 43 12.21 -10.42 -1.62
N GLN A 44 11.13 -11.20 -1.66
CA GLN A 44 10.77 -12.09 -2.78
C GLN A 44 9.86 -11.40 -3.80
N PHE A 45 9.37 -10.20 -3.50
CA PHE A 45 8.48 -9.46 -4.39
C PHE A 45 9.26 -8.88 -5.58
N ALA A 46 8.88 -9.26 -6.79
CA ALA A 46 9.53 -8.79 -8.01
C ALA A 46 9.33 -7.27 -8.18
N GLY A 47 10.44 -6.52 -8.22
CA GLY A 47 10.39 -5.06 -8.33
C GLY A 47 10.15 -4.33 -7.00
N HIS A 48 10.43 -4.99 -5.88
CA HIS A 48 10.45 -4.37 -4.55
C HIS A 48 11.37 -3.14 -4.53
N ILE A 49 10.86 -2.06 -3.95
CA ILE A 49 11.62 -0.85 -3.60
C ILE A 49 11.63 -0.82 -2.08
N ALA A 50 12.79 -1.03 -1.47
CA ALA A 50 12.93 -0.96 -0.02
C ALA A 50 12.85 0.52 0.40
N CYS A 51 11.69 0.91 0.95
CA CYS A 51 11.50 2.23 1.56
C CYS A 51 11.78 2.20 3.07
N ASP A 52 11.46 1.10 3.75
CA ASP A 52 11.95 0.77 5.09
C ASP A 52 12.73 -0.56 5.01
N ALA A 53 14.01 -0.54 5.40
CA ALA A 53 14.86 -1.73 5.41
C ALA A 53 14.41 -2.79 6.44
N ASN A 54 13.53 -2.41 7.37
CA ASN A 54 12.99 -3.31 8.38
C ASN A 54 11.66 -3.96 7.96
N SER A 55 11.05 -3.56 6.83
CA SER A 55 9.85 -4.23 6.32
C SER A 55 10.20 -5.61 5.78
N LYS A 56 9.45 -6.63 6.21
CA LYS A 56 9.58 -8.03 5.79
C LYS A 56 8.30 -8.57 5.16
N SER A 57 7.14 -8.08 5.56
CA SER A 57 5.86 -8.30 4.88
C SER A 57 5.09 -6.99 4.82
N GLU A 58 4.21 -6.86 3.83
CA GLU A 58 3.51 -5.61 3.51
C GLU A 58 2.09 -5.93 3.03
N ILE A 59 1.12 -5.10 3.43
CA ILE A 59 -0.21 -5.07 2.81
C ILE A 59 -0.51 -3.67 2.31
N VAL A 60 -0.92 -3.58 1.04
CA VAL A 60 -1.28 -2.31 0.40
C VAL A 60 -2.70 -2.40 -0.13
N VAL A 61 -3.57 -1.51 0.32
CA VAL A 61 -4.98 -1.43 -0.07
C VAL A 61 -5.22 -0.14 -0.88
N PRO A 62 -5.62 -0.22 -2.17
CA PRO A 62 -5.96 0.96 -2.96
C PRO A 62 -7.20 1.69 -2.42
N ILE A 63 -7.16 3.03 -2.45
CA ILE A 63 -8.27 3.91 -2.03
C ILE A 63 -8.89 4.55 -3.28
N PHE A 64 -10.20 4.39 -3.44
CA PHE A 64 -10.95 4.86 -4.60
C PHE A 64 -11.83 6.09 -4.30
N LYS A 65 -11.95 6.97 -5.28
CA LYS A 65 -12.99 8.01 -5.36
C LYS A 65 -13.44 8.12 -6.81
N ASP A 66 -14.75 8.02 -7.05
CA ASP A 66 -15.35 8.08 -8.39
C ASP A 66 -14.66 7.12 -9.40
N ASP A 67 -14.51 5.85 -9.01
CA ASP A 67 -13.80 4.78 -9.77
C ASP A 67 -12.30 5.04 -10.07
N LYS A 68 -11.73 6.13 -9.54
CA LYS A 68 -10.33 6.48 -9.68
C LYS A 68 -9.57 6.19 -8.39
N ILE A 69 -8.39 5.59 -8.50
CA ILE A 69 -7.47 5.45 -7.36
C ILE A 69 -6.90 6.83 -7.03
N ILE A 70 -7.04 7.25 -5.78
CA ILE A 70 -6.55 8.54 -5.28
C ILE A 70 -5.38 8.40 -4.30
N GLY A 71 -5.14 7.18 -3.81
CA GLY A 71 -4.03 6.84 -2.92
C GLY A 71 -4.07 5.36 -2.55
N VAL A 72 -3.24 4.99 -1.58
CA VAL A 72 -3.21 3.67 -0.98
C VAL A 72 -3.13 3.79 0.54
N LEU A 73 -3.69 2.83 1.26
CA LEU A 73 -3.29 2.51 2.62
C LEU A 73 -2.16 1.49 2.54
N ASP A 74 -1.07 1.76 3.23
CA ASP A 74 0.15 0.94 3.25
C ASP A 74 0.51 0.58 4.70
N ILE A 75 0.80 -0.70 4.94
CA ILE A 75 1.17 -1.21 6.25
C ILE A 75 2.30 -2.24 6.11
N ASP A 76 3.45 -1.88 6.66
CA ASP A 76 4.63 -2.74 6.78
C ASP A 76 4.66 -3.53 8.08
N ALA A 77 5.37 -4.66 8.08
CA ALA A 77 5.64 -5.44 9.27
C ALA A 77 7.09 -5.96 9.33
N PRO A 78 7.72 -6.02 10.52
CA PRO A 78 9.12 -6.45 10.69
C PRO A 78 9.33 -7.97 10.70
N ILE A 79 8.27 -8.72 10.39
CA ILE A 79 8.23 -10.18 10.29
C ILE A 79 7.60 -10.56 8.94
N THR A 80 7.94 -11.72 8.41
CA THR A 80 7.26 -12.27 7.22
C THR A 80 5.87 -12.75 7.58
N ASP A 81 5.02 -12.94 6.58
CA ASP A 81 3.69 -13.56 6.70
C ASP A 81 2.80 -12.89 7.75
N ARG A 82 2.95 -11.57 7.95
CA ARG A 82 2.16 -10.86 8.96
C ARG A 82 0.68 -10.81 8.60
N PHE A 83 0.37 -10.63 7.32
CA PHE A 83 -0.97 -10.32 6.83
C PHE A 83 -1.58 -11.53 6.12
N ASP A 84 -2.85 -11.79 6.40
CA ASP A 84 -3.63 -12.84 5.77
C ASP A 84 -4.91 -12.29 5.11
N ASP A 85 -5.77 -13.20 4.62
CA ASP A 85 -7.04 -12.83 3.99
C ASP A 85 -8.02 -12.16 4.97
N ASN A 86 -7.92 -12.45 6.28
CA ASN A 86 -8.75 -11.81 7.29
C ASN A 86 -8.31 -10.37 7.52
N ASP A 87 -7.01 -10.11 7.61
CA ASP A 87 -6.46 -8.75 7.66
C ASP A 87 -6.88 -7.96 6.41
N LYS A 88 -6.73 -8.56 5.21
CA LYS A 88 -7.15 -7.95 3.95
C LYS A 88 -8.62 -7.55 3.96
N GLU A 89 -9.52 -8.46 4.33
CA GLU A 89 -10.97 -8.19 4.35
C GLU A 89 -11.32 -7.00 5.25
N HIS A 90 -10.76 -6.96 6.46
CA HIS A 90 -11.07 -5.91 7.42
C HIS A 90 -10.41 -4.58 7.07
N LEU A 91 -9.19 -4.58 6.54
CA LEU A 91 -8.52 -3.37 6.08
C LEU A 91 -9.22 -2.77 4.85
N GLU A 92 -9.69 -3.61 3.91
CA GLU A 92 -10.55 -3.15 2.80
C GLU A 92 -11.86 -2.54 3.31
N ALA A 93 -12.45 -3.10 4.37
CA ALA A 93 -13.65 -2.52 5.00
C ALA A 93 -13.37 -1.17 5.69
N ILE A 94 -12.21 -1.01 6.34
CA ILE A 94 -11.77 0.26 6.92
C ILE A 94 -11.52 1.30 5.82
N VAL A 95 -10.86 0.93 4.74
CA VAL A 95 -10.63 1.82 3.59
C VAL A 95 -11.96 2.29 3.01
N LYS A 96 -12.98 1.42 2.90
CA LYS A 96 -14.33 1.83 2.48
C LYS A 96 -14.97 2.88 3.39
N ILE A 97 -14.63 2.91 4.68
CA ILE A 97 -15.10 3.97 5.60
C ILE A 97 -14.41 5.30 5.24
N ILE A 98 -13.10 5.27 4.97
CA ILE A 98 -12.33 6.44 4.53
C ILE A 98 -12.89 6.98 3.20
N GLU A 99 -13.10 6.11 2.22
CA GLU A 99 -13.65 6.49 0.90
C GLU A 99 -14.99 7.22 1.02
N LYS A 100 -15.90 6.73 1.87
CA LYS A 100 -17.19 7.37 2.14
C LYS A 100 -17.06 8.77 2.74
N GLN A 101 -16.02 9.03 3.51
CA GLN A 101 -15.78 10.32 4.15
C GLN A 101 -15.06 11.31 3.22
N LEU A 102 -14.36 10.79 2.21
CA LEU A 102 -13.68 11.58 1.17
C LEU A 102 -14.60 11.96 0.01
N ALA A 103 -15.80 11.38 -0.09
CA ALA A 103 -16.80 11.65 -1.12
C ALA A 103 -17.26 13.12 -1.11
#